data_AF-A0A957T9E1-F1
#
_entry.id   AF-A0A957T9E1-F1
#
_cell.length_a   1.000
_cell.length_b   1.000
_cell.length_c   1.000
_cell.angle_alpha   90.00
_cell.angle_beta   90.00
_cell.angle_gamma   90.00
#
_symmetry.space_group_name_H-M   'P 1'
#
loop_
_entity.id
_entity.type
_entity.pdbx_description
1 polymer ?
#
loop_
_entity_poly.entity_id
_entity_poly.type
_entity_poly.pdbx_seq_one_letter_code
_entity_poly.pdbx_strand_id
1 'polypeptide(L)'
;MSEDTQALIGLTQVKIKQLSYEDTYGHLQRVLALLESGDLPLETSLKMYEVGTHLATHCAKTLEKAELQVQRWQEGGNTAPFDGWQGDESG
;
A
#
# COMPACT_ATOMS: atom_id res chain seq x y z
N MET A 1 24.70 7.92 -5.86
CA MET A 1 23.32 7.50 -5.54
C MET A 1 23.36 6.76 -4.22
N SER A 2 22.41 6.93 -3.31
CA SER A 2 22.37 6.14 -2.07
C SER A 2 21.99 4.68 -2.38
N GLU A 3 22.45 3.75 -1.55
CA GLU A 3 22.07 2.33 -1.65
C GLU A 3 20.55 2.13 -1.63
N ASP A 4 19.84 2.94 -0.85
CA ASP A 4 18.38 2.93 -0.77
C ASP A 4 17.71 3.25 -2.12
N THR A 5 18.20 4.27 -2.82
CA THR A 5 17.67 4.66 -4.14
C THR A 5 17.89 3.55 -5.16
N GLN A 6 19.05 2.89 -5.11
CA GLN A 6 19.36 1.76 -5.97
C GLN A 6 18.45 0.56 -5.68
N ALA A 7 18.21 0.27 -4.40
CA ALA A 7 17.34 -0.82 -3.96
C ALA A 7 15.88 -0.63 -4.40
N LEU A 8 15.37 0.59 -4.29
CA LEU A 8 14.02 0.95 -4.74
C LEU A 8 13.88 0.85 -6.27
N ILE A 9 14.84 1.36 -7.04
CA ILE A 9 14.83 1.23 -8.51
C ILE A 9 14.88 -0.24 -8.96
N GLY A 10 15.52 -1.10 -8.17
CA GLY A 10 15.56 -2.55 -8.43
C GLY A 10 14.25 -3.30 -8.14
N LEU A 11 13.21 -2.63 -7.61
CA LEU A 11 11.91 -3.26 -7.37
C LEU A 11 11.15 -3.45 -8.68
N THR A 12 11.24 -4.65 -9.24
CA THR A 12 10.45 -5.03 -10.42
C THR A 12 8.99 -5.27 -10.06
N GLN A 13 8.11 -5.17 -11.05
CA GLN A 13 6.68 -5.45 -10.87
C GLN A 13 6.40 -6.86 -10.31
N VAL A 14 7.21 -7.86 -10.69
CA VAL A 14 7.10 -9.23 -10.15
C VAL A 14 7.39 -9.25 -8.65
N LYS A 15 8.43 -8.55 -8.21
CA LYS A 15 8.82 -8.48 -6.80
C LYS A 15 7.79 -7.71 -5.98
N ILE A 16 7.28 -6.59 -6.52
CA ILE A 16 6.23 -5.78 -5.88
C ILE A 16 4.97 -6.62 -5.61
N LYS A 17 4.56 -7.49 -6.54
CA LYS A 17 3.39 -8.36 -6.37
C LYS A 17 3.51 -9.38 -5.23
N GLN A 18 4.70 -9.62 -4.70
CA GLN A 18 4.96 -10.55 -3.59
C GLN A 18 5.07 -9.85 -2.23
N LEU A 19 5.05 -8.51 -2.21
CA LEU A 19 5.15 -7.74 -0.97
C LEU A 19 3.81 -7.71 -0.22
N SER A 20 3.89 -7.46 1.09
CA SER A 20 2.72 -7.11 1.88
C SER A 20 2.19 -5.72 1.51
N TYR A 21 0.98 -5.39 1.97
CA TYR A 21 0.43 -4.06 1.79
C TYR A 21 1.31 -3.01 2.47
N GLU A 22 1.72 -3.29 3.71
CA GLU A 22 2.53 -2.43 4.55
C GLU A 22 3.90 -2.17 3.92
N ASP A 23 4.56 -3.21 3.40
CA ASP A 23 5.85 -3.06 2.71
C ASP A 23 5.71 -2.26 1.42
N THR A 24 4.66 -2.53 0.62
CA THR A 24 4.42 -1.80 -0.63
C THR A 24 4.15 -0.33 -0.36
N TYR A 25 3.32 -0.04 0.64
CA TYR A 25 2.97 1.32 1.02
C TYR A 25 4.19 2.06 1.60
N GLY A 26 4.98 1.41 2.45
CA GLY A 26 6.22 1.98 2.98
C GLY A 26 7.23 2.31 1.88
N HIS A 27 7.42 1.42 0.90
CA HIS A 27 8.26 1.73 -0.27
C HIS A 27 7.70 2.90 -1.08
N LEU A 28 6.37 2.97 -1.28
CA LEU A 28 5.73 4.07 -2.01
C LEU A 28 5.97 5.42 -1.33
N GLN A 29 5.78 5.49 -0.01
CA GLN A 29 6.07 6.70 0.77
C GLN A 29 7.53 7.13 0.63
N ARG A 30 8.46 6.17 0.63
CA ARG A 30 9.89 6.47 0.45
C ARG A 30 10.21 6.98 -0.96
N VAL A 31 9.58 6.41 -1.99
CA VAL A 31 9.69 6.91 -3.38
C VAL A 31 9.18 8.34 -3.48
N LEU A 32 8.01 8.64 -2.91
CA LEU A 32 7.44 9.99 -2.90
C LEU A 32 8.37 10.99 -2.21
N ALA A 33 8.86 10.67 -1.00
CA ALA A 33 9.79 11.52 -0.27
C ALA A 33 11.07 11.83 -1.07
N LEU A 34 11.60 10.84 -1.79
CA LEU A 34 12.77 11.03 -2.64
C LEU A 34 12.48 11.88 -3.88
N LEU A 35 11.32 11.72 -4.52
CA LEU A 35 10.91 12.55 -5.65
C LEU A 35 10.67 14.00 -5.22
N GLU A 36 10.06 14.21 -4.05
CA GLU A 36 9.78 15.53 -3.48
C GLU A 36 11.05 16.27 -3.02
N SER A 37 12.10 15.54 -2.66
CA SER A 37 13.39 16.15 -2.28
C SER A 37 14.03 16.97 -3.42
N GLY A 38 13.75 16.62 -4.68
CA GLY A 38 14.31 17.31 -5.85
C GLY A 38 15.80 17.05 -6.10
N ASP A 39 16.49 16.28 -5.26
CA ASP A 39 17.94 16.04 -5.32
C ASP A 39 18.33 14.90 -6.30
N LEU A 40 17.38 14.35 -7.05
CA LEU A 40 17.59 13.23 -7.95
C LEU A 40 17.89 13.70 -9.40
N PRO A 41 18.90 13.10 -10.08
CA PRO A 41 19.08 13.30 -11.51
C PRO A 41 17.83 12.90 -12.30
N LEU A 42 17.54 13.59 -13.40
CA LEU A 42 16.34 13.35 -14.22
C LEU A 42 16.09 11.87 -14.55
N GLU A 43 17.12 11.15 -15.01
CA GLU A 43 17.00 9.72 -15.34
C GLU A 43 16.60 8.87 -14.12
N THR A 44 17.07 9.25 -12.94
CA THR A 44 16.72 8.59 -11.68
C THR A 44 15.28 8.89 -11.30
N SER A 45 14.86 10.15 -11.42
CA SER A 45 13.50 10.58 -11.13
C SER A 45 12.48 9.87 -12.01
N LEU A 46 12.80 9.64 -13.30
CA LEU A 46 11.95 8.86 -14.21
C LEU A 46 11.81 7.39 -13.77
N LYS A 47 12.91 6.74 -13.41
CA LYS A 47 12.88 5.36 -12.89
C LYS A 47 12.11 5.25 -11.58
N MET A 48 12.28 6.21 -10.68
CA MET A 48 11.54 6.28 -9.42
C MET A 48 10.05 6.49 -9.65
N TYR A 49 9.67 7.33 -10.60
CA TYR A 49 8.28 7.51 -10.99
C TYR A 49 7.67 6.19 -11.48
N GLU A 50 8.35 5.46 -12.37
CA GLU A 50 7.89 4.15 -12.85
C GLU A 50 7.66 3.16 -11.70
N VAL A 51 8.64 3.02 -10.80
CA VAL A 51 8.51 2.18 -9.59
C VAL A 51 7.34 2.65 -8.71
N GLY A 52 7.21 3.97 -8.48
CA GLY A 52 6.11 4.57 -7.73
C GLY A 52 4.75 4.22 -8.31
N THR A 53 4.58 4.28 -9.63
CA THR A 53 3.32 3.89 -10.29
C THR A 53 2.99 2.42 -10.08
N HIS A 54 3.99 1.53 -10.11
CA HIS A 54 3.80 0.10 -9.85
C HIS A 54 3.40 -0.17 -8.39
N LEU A 55 4.07 0.48 -7.44
CA LEU A 55 3.73 0.37 -6.01
C LEU A 55 2.30 0.88 -5.75
N ALA A 56 1.95 2.07 -6.26
CA ALA A 56 0.61 2.64 -6.13
C ALA A 56 -0.48 1.74 -6.74
N THR A 57 -0.23 1.20 -7.93
CA THR A 57 -1.14 0.26 -8.59
C THR A 57 -1.34 -1.01 -7.76
N HIS A 58 -0.28 -1.53 -7.13
CA HIS A 58 -0.38 -2.70 -6.27
C HIS A 58 -1.20 -2.40 -5.01
N CYS A 59 -0.93 -1.28 -4.34
CA CYS A 59 -1.71 -0.84 -3.17
C CYS A 59 -3.20 -0.72 -3.48
N ALA A 60 -3.56 -0.05 -4.59
CA ALA A 60 -4.95 0.11 -5.00
C ALA A 60 -5.64 -1.24 -5.22
N LYS A 61 -4.97 -2.17 -5.92
CA LYS A 61 -5.51 -3.53 -6.15
C LYS A 61 -5.67 -4.35 -4.88
N THR A 62 -4.78 -4.16 -3.90
CA THR A 62 -4.87 -4.87 -2.62
C THR A 62 -6.05 -4.35 -1.81
N LEU A 63 -6.28 -3.04 -1.78
CA LEU A 63 -7.45 -2.43 -1.14
C LEU A 63 -8.76 -2.83 -1.82
N GLU A 64 -8.81 -2.79 -3.16
CA GLU A 64 -9.98 -3.23 -3.94
C GLU A 64 -10.36 -4.69 -3.60
N LYS A 65 -9.37 -5.59 -3.51
CA LYS A 65 -9.61 -6.98 -3.11
C LYS A 65 -10.15 -7.10 -1.69
N ALA A 66 -9.63 -6.30 -0.75
CA ALA A 66 -10.10 -6.29 0.62
C ALA A 66 -11.55 -5.79 0.70
N GLU A 67 -11.86 -4.70 -0.01
CA GLU A 67 -13.22 -4.16 -0.10
C GLU A 67 -14.20 -5.19 -0.67
N LEU A 68 -13.86 -5.86 -1.76
CA LEU A 68 -14.67 -6.95 -2.34
C LEU A 68 -14.85 -8.14 -1.40
N GLN A 69 -13.87 -8.43 -0.54
CA GLN A 69 -14.03 -9.47 0.49
C GLN A 69 -15.02 -9.06 1.57
N VAL A 70 -14.93 -7.82 2.06
CA VAL A 70 -15.86 -7.27 3.05
C VAL A 70 -17.28 -7.21 2.50
N GLN A 71 -17.47 -6.73 1.26
CA GLN A 71 -18.78 -6.68 0.61
C GLN A 71 -19.42 -8.08 0.50
N ARG A 72 -18.64 -9.09 0.09
CA ARG A 72 -19.16 -10.48 0.03
C ARG A 72 -19.57 -11.04 1.39
N TRP A 73 -18.88 -10.67 2.48
CA TRP A 73 -19.30 -11.05 3.82
C TRP A 73 -20.59 -10.37 4.27
N GLN A 74 -20.81 -9.11 3.85
CA GLN A 74 -22.05 -8.39 4.11
C GLN A 74 -23.23 -9.00 3.35
N GLU A 75 -23.03 -9.38 2.09
CA GLU A 75 -24.05 -10.03 1.25
C GLU A 75 -24.42 -11.45 1.74
N GLY A 76 -23.50 -12.13 2.44
CA GLY A 76 -23.67 -13.48 2.99
C GLY A 76 -24.52 -13.60 4.26
N GLY A 77 -24.99 -12.48 4.82
CA GLY A 77 -25.98 -12.46 5.90
C GLY A 77 -25.40 -12.41 7.32
N ASN A 78 -25.72 -11.30 7.99
CA ASN A 78 -25.61 -11.06 9.43
C ASN A 78 -24.24 -10.63 9.97
N THR A 79 -23.83 -9.41 9.62
CA THR A 79 -23.13 -8.56 10.60
C THR A 79 -24.16 -7.61 11.20
N ALA A 80 -24.53 -7.85 12.45
CA ALA A 80 -25.34 -6.90 13.20
C ALA A 80 -24.57 -5.57 13.31
N PRO A 81 -25.25 -4.41 13.30
CA PRO A 81 -24.60 -3.15 13.64
C PRO A 81 -23.87 -3.31 14.96
N PHE A 82 -22.62 -2.83 15.01
CA PHE A 82 -21.83 -2.83 16.23
C PHE A 82 -22.44 -1.81 17.20
N ASP A 83 -23.37 -2.27 18.05
CA ASP A 83 -24.07 -1.48 19.06
C ASP A 83 -23.23 -1.18 20.32
N GLY A 84 -21.90 -1.22 20.19
CA GLY A 84 -20.97 -0.97 21.29
C GLY A 84 -20.82 -2.14 22.28
N TRP A 85 -19.83 -2.03 23.15
CA TRP A 85 -19.58 -2.99 24.23
C TRP A 85 -20.67 -2.80 25.29
N GLN A 86 -21.68 -3.67 25.28
CA GLN A 86 -22.65 -3.76 26.38
C GLN A 86 -21.95 -4.50 27.53
N GLY A 87 -21.07 -3.78 28.22
CA GLY A 87 -20.53 -4.22 29.49
C GLY A 87 -21.68 -4.42 30.46
N ASP A 88 -21.68 -5.59 31.08
CA ASP A 88 -22.36 -5.88 32.33
C ASP A 88 -22.18 -4.70 33.30
N GLU A 89 -23.24 -3.88 33.44
CA GLU A 89 -23.52 -3.09 34.65
C GLU A 89 -24.60 -3.83 35.44
N SER A 90 -24.26 -5.01 35.95
CA SER A 90 -24.99 -5.64 37.05
C SER A 90 -24.15 -5.53 38.31
N GLY A 91 -24.45 -4.49 39.10
CA GLY A 91 -23.92 -4.31 40.46
C GLY A 91 -24.33 -5.41 41.44
#